data_AF-A0A369VN30-F1
#
_entry.id   AF-A0A369VN30-F1
#
_cell.length_a   1.000
_cell.length_b   1.000
_cell.length_c   1.000
_cell.angle_alpha   90.00
_cell.angle_beta   90.00
_cell.angle_gamma   90.00
#
_symmetry.space_group_name_H-M   'P 1'
#
loop_
_entity.id
_entity.type
_entity.pdbx_description
1 polymer ?
#
loop_
_entity_poly.entity_id
_entity_poly.type
_entity_poly.pdbx_seq_one_letter_code
_entity_poly.pdbx_strand_id
1 'polypeptide(L)'
;MHTQPQPLPEPLFARVRQLIHAARLRVASAVNAELTQLYWHIERRISAELLQGQRGQYGKQVEAELARQLTADFGKGWSEQQLRHCLRLAEVFADEQILSTVWRKLTWSHLKALIYIDAPLKSDFYLEICRLECWSVRQLQERINLMLFEHTAISKKTWKHHPTRANSWCFYSKEQCHDSLRHPAQLTTFIGEC
;
A
#
# COMPACT_ATOMS: atom_id res chain seq x y z
N MET A 1 -33.99 -31.87 32.50
CA MET A 1 -34.51 -31.31 31.23
C MET A 1 -33.35 -30.59 30.55
N HIS A 2 -32.72 -31.23 29.56
CA HIS A 2 -31.67 -30.60 28.75
C HIS A 2 -32.34 -29.90 27.57
N THR A 3 -32.52 -28.60 27.67
CA THR A 3 -33.01 -27.79 26.55
C THR A 3 -31.82 -27.57 25.61
N GLN A 4 -31.78 -28.30 24.49
CA GLN A 4 -30.84 -27.96 23.42
C GLN A 4 -31.22 -26.58 22.85
N PRO A 5 -30.25 -25.68 22.65
CA PRO A 5 -30.53 -24.37 22.06
C PRO A 5 -31.02 -24.56 20.63
N GLN A 6 -32.18 -23.97 20.34
CA GLN A 6 -32.74 -23.93 18.98
C GLN A 6 -31.76 -23.21 18.04
N PRO A 7 -31.46 -23.75 16.85
CA PRO A 7 -30.57 -23.10 15.90
C PRO A 7 -31.18 -21.76 15.44
N LEU A 8 -30.37 -20.71 15.42
CA LEU A 8 -30.78 -19.42 14.89
C LEU A 8 -31.17 -19.56 13.41
N PRO A 9 -32.15 -18.79 12.92
CA PRO A 9 -32.43 -18.73 11.49
C PRO A 9 -31.16 -18.29 10.74
N GLU A 10 -30.62 -19.17 9.88
CA GLU A 10 -29.42 -18.90 9.04
C GLU A 10 -29.43 -17.51 8.37
N PRO A 11 -30.56 -17.02 7.81
CA PRO A 11 -30.62 -15.69 7.19
C PRO A 11 -30.33 -14.55 8.17
N LEU A 12 -30.79 -14.66 9.42
CA LEU A 12 -30.60 -13.63 10.45
C LEU A 12 -29.14 -13.59 10.90
N PHE A 13 -28.57 -14.75 11.23
CA PHE A 13 -27.17 -14.84 11.68
C PHE A 13 -26.22 -14.35 10.59
N ALA A 14 -26.40 -14.80 9.34
CA ALA A 14 -25.60 -14.34 8.20
C ALA A 14 -25.69 -12.82 8.00
N ARG A 15 -26.90 -12.24 8.14
CA ARG A 15 -27.11 -10.80 7.98
C ARG A 15 -26.45 -9.97 9.08
N VAL A 16 -26.58 -10.38 10.34
CA VAL A 16 -25.91 -9.71 11.47
C VAL A 16 -24.40 -9.81 11.33
N ARG A 17 -23.88 -10.99 10.94
CA ARG A 17 -22.46 -11.19 10.67
C ARG A 17 -21.95 -10.24 9.57
N GLN A 18 -22.69 -10.08 8.48
CA GLN A 18 -22.35 -9.12 7.41
C GLN A 18 -22.31 -7.67 7.93
N LEU A 19 -23.27 -7.25 8.75
CA LEU A 19 -23.28 -5.91 9.34
C LEU A 19 -22.05 -5.66 10.22
N ILE A 20 -21.67 -6.64 11.05
CA ILE A 20 -20.48 -6.56 11.90
C ILE A 20 -19.21 -6.46 11.05
N HIS A 21 -19.06 -7.31 10.03
CA HIS A 21 -17.89 -7.26 9.15
C HIS A 21 -17.80 -5.93 8.39
N ALA A 22 -18.91 -5.45 7.86
CA ALA A 22 -18.94 -4.18 7.14
C ALA A 22 -18.58 -3.00 8.06
N ALA A 23 -19.07 -2.99 9.31
CA ALA A 23 -18.71 -1.96 10.29
C ALA A 23 -17.22 -2.01 10.64
N ARG A 24 -16.68 -3.20 10.93
CA ARG A 24 -15.24 -3.38 11.22
C ARG A 24 -14.36 -2.93 10.06
N LEU A 25 -14.75 -3.24 8.83
CA LEU A 25 -14.00 -2.84 7.64
C LEU A 25 -13.97 -1.31 7.47
N ARG A 26 -15.09 -0.62 7.70
CA ARG A 26 -15.14 0.85 7.64
C ARG A 26 -14.25 1.49 8.69
N VAL A 27 -14.31 1.01 9.94
CA VAL A 27 -13.45 1.50 11.03
C VAL A 27 -11.97 1.28 10.68
N ALA A 28 -11.60 0.06 10.27
CA ALA A 28 -10.23 -0.24 9.90
C ALA A 28 -9.73 0.62 8.73
N SER A 29 -10.57 0.88 7.73
CA SER A 29 -10.23 1.75 6.60
C SER A 29 -10.00 3.20 7.03
N ALA A 30 -10.84 3.73 7.93
CA ALA A 30 -10.68 5.09 8.44
C ALA A 30 -9.37 5.22 9.25
N VAL A 31 -9.13 4.30 10.19
CA VAL A 31 -7.90 4.28 10.99
C VAL A 31 -6.66 4.15 10.11
N ASN A 32 -6.69 3.29 9.09
CA ASN A 32 -5.55 3.13 8.17
C ASN A 32 -5.25 4.40 7.37
N ALA A 33 -6.28 5.12 6.93
CA ALA A 33 -6.10 6.37 6.22
C ALA A 33 -5.46 7.44 7.12
N GLU A 34 -5.98 7.61 8.34
CA GLU A 34 -5.45 8.55 9.32
C GLU A 34 -4.01 8.23 9.72
N LEU A 35 -3.69 6.95 9.99
CA LEU A 35 -2.33 6.54 10.34
C LEU A 35 -1.35 6.79 9.20
N THR A 36 -1.75 6.50 7.96
CA THR A 36 -0.88 6.74 6.82
C THR A 36 -0.64 8.23 6.59
N GLN A 37 -1.68 9.04 6.76
CA GLN A 37 -1.56 10.50 6.72
C GLN A 37 -0.61 11.03 7.79
N LEU A 38 -0.78 10.56 9.03
CA LEU A 38 0.12 10.89 10.13
C LEU A 38 1.57 10.53 9.80
N TYR A 39 1.84 9.33 9.28
CA TYR A 39 3.18 8.90 8.92
C TYR A 39 3.82 9.79 7.85
N TRP A 40 3.05 10.19 6.86
CA TRP A 40 3.51 11.12 5.83
C TRP A 40 3.81 12.52 6.42
N HIS A 41 2.93 13.06 7.27
CA HIS A 41 3.16 14.36 7.91
C HIS A 41 4.36 14.37 8.86
N ILE A 42 4.58 13.28 9.60
CA ILE A 42 5.74 13.14 10.48
C ILE A 42 7.04 13.23 9.68
N GLU A 43 7.11 12.53 8.54
CA GLU A 43 8.26 12.66 7.66
C GLU A 43 8.45 14.10 7.20
N ARG A 44 7.38 14.75 6.72
CA ARG A 44 7.46 16.11 6.20
C ARG A 44 8.04 17.07 7.23
N ARG A 45 7.72 16.85 8.51
CA ARG A 45 8.25 17.61 9.63
C ARG A 45 9.72 17.27 9.91
N ILE A 46 10.07 15.99 9.99
CA ILE A 46 11.45 15.52 10.20
C ILE A 46 12.37 16.03 9.09
N SER A 47 11.98 15.86 7.83
CA SER A 47 12.73 16.33 6.67
C SER A 47 12.92 17.84 6.67
N ALA A 48 11.91 18.62 7.07
CA ALA A 48 12.04 20.07 7.18
C ALA A 48 13.11 20.50 8.20
N GLU A 49 13.19 19.81 9.34
CA GLU A 49 14.21 20.06 10.37
C GLU A 49 15.61 19.58 9.94
N LEU A 50 15.69 18.46 9.21
CA LEU A 50 16.96 17.87 8.75
C LEU A 50 17.50 18.47 7.45
N LEU A 51 16.73 19.30 6.74
CA LEU A 51 17.11 19.95 5.47
C LEU A 51 18.32 20.91 5.59
N GLN A 52 18.73 21.28 6.80
CA GLN A 52 19.93 22.10 7.04
C GLN A 52 21.27 21.33 6.92
N GLY A 53 21.38 20.40 5.97
CA GLY A 53 22.67 19.79 5.58
C GLY A 53 23.17 18.63 6.46
N GLN A 54 22.37 18.12 7.39
CA GLN A 54 22.83 17.15 8.39
C GLN A 54 22.34 15.72 8.18
N ARG A 55 21.95 15.36 6.94
CA ARG A 55 21.44 14.02 6.55
C ARG A 55 22.46 12.88 6.64
N GLY A 56 23.66 13.16 7.15
CA GLY A 56 24.71 12.16 7.42
C GLY A 56 24.50 11.45 8.76
N GLN A 57 25.59 11.25 9.51
CA GLN A 57 25.54 10.59 10.83
C GLN A 57 24.64 11.31 11.84
N TYR A 58 24.53 12.64 11.75
CA TYR A 58 23.66 13.43 12.63
C TYR A 58 22.17 13.11 12.42
N GLY A 59 21.69 13.04 11.18
CA GLY A 59 20.30 12.67 10.89
C GLY A 59 19.94 11.31 11.49
N LYS A 60 20.86 10.33 11.42
CA LYS A 60 20.67 9.03 12.06
C LYS A 60 20.58 9.11 13.59
N GLN A 61 21.35 10.01 14.23
CA GLN A 61 21.27 10.23 15.68
C GLN A 61 19.95 10.88 16.07
N VAL A 62 19.47 11.86 15.29
CA VAL A 62 18.17 12.50 15.49
C VAL A 62 17.03 11.49 15.34
N GLU A 63 17.06 10.65 14.32
CA GLU A 63 16.06 9.58 14.13
C GLU A 63 16.05 8.59 15.29
N ALA A 64 17.22 8.16 15.76
CA ALA A 64 17.35 7.25 16.90
C ALA A 64 16.78 7.85 18.19
N GLU A 65 17.14 9.09 18.48
CA GLU A 65 16.65 9.78 19.68
C GLU A 65 15.15 10.09 19.60
N LEU A 66 14.65 10.48 18.42
CA LEU A 66 13.23 10.70 18.20
C LEU A 66 12.43 9.41 18.38
N ALA A 67 12.90 8.28 17.82
CA ALA A 67 12.26 6.99 18.02
C ALA A 67 12.23 6.58 19.51
N ARG A 68 13.32 6.84 20.24
CA ARG A 68 13.40 6.57 21.68
C ARG A 68 12.36 7.36 22.45
N GLN A 69 12.25 8.67 22.20
CA GLN A 69 11.28 9.54 22.89
C GLN A 69 9.84 9.18 22.51
N LEU A 70 9.53 9.02 21.22
CA LEU A 70 8.19 8.63 20.77
C LEU A 70 7.78 7.26 21.31
N THR A 71 8.70 6.31 21.40
CA THR A 71 8.42 5.00 22.00
C THR A 71 8.15 5.11 23.51
N ALA A 72 8.80 6.02 24.22
CA ALA A 72 8.54 6.27 25.64
C ALA A 72 7.14 6.87 25.87
N ASP A 73 6.73 7.82 25.01
CA ASP A 73 5.47 8.55 25.17
C ASP A 73 4.26 7.77 24.63
N PHE A 74 4.41 7.11 23.48
CA PHE A 74 3.31 6.48 22.74
C PHE A 74 3.39 4.95 22.68
N GLY A 75 4.48 4.36 23.17
CA GLY A 75 4.65 2.92 23.27
C GLY A 75 5.08 2.23 21.98
N LYS A 76 4.79 0.92 21.91
CA LYS A 76 5.20 0.05 20.81
C LYS A 76 4.57 0.51 19.49
N GLY A 77 5.41 0.74 18.48
CA GLY A 77 4.98 1.23 17.17
C GLY A 77 5.85 2.37 16.65
N TRP A 78 6.57 3.06 17.53
CA TRP A 78 7.40 4.22 17.19
C TRP A 78 8.90 3.92 17.17
N SER A 79 9.28 2.76 16.64
CA SER A 79 10.69 2.38 16.51
C SER A 79 11.38 3.17 15.40
N GLU A 80 12.71 3.15 15.40
CA GLU A 80 13.51 3.71 14.29
C GLU A 80 13.11 3.10 12.94
N GLN A 81 12.74 1.81 12.93
CA GLN A 81 12.27 1.15 11.72
C GLN A 81 10.97 1.77 11.21
N GLN A 82 10.03 2.10 12.11
CA GLN A 82 8.81 2.79 11.70
C GLN A 82 9.11 4.18 11.15
N LEU A 83 10.01 4.94 11.78
CA LEU A 83 10.43 6.25 11.27
C LEU A 83 11.07 6.13 9.88
N ARG A 84 11.93 5.12 9.66
CA ARG A 84 12.49 4.82 8.33
C ARG A 84 11.42 4.48 7.29
N HIS A 85 10.34 3.80 7.68
CA HIS A 85 9.20 3.57 6.79
C HIS A 85 8.49 4.88 6.43
N CYS A 86 8.31 5.81 7.39
CA CYS A 86 7.74 7.13 7.14
C CYS A 86 8.62 7.95 6.17
N LEU A 87 9.93 7.98 6.42
CA LEU A 87 10.94 8.63 5.56
C LEU A 87 10.82 8.17 4.11
N ARG A 88 10.89 6.86 3.91
CA ARG A 88 10.79 6.26 2.57
C ARG A 88 9.42 6.47 1.92
N LEU A 89 8.35 6.50 2.71
CA LEU A 89 7.00 6.78 2.19
C LEU A 89 6.95 8.15 1.51
N ALA A 90 7.45 9.20 2.14
CA ALA A 90 7.37 10.54 1.56
C ALA A 90 8.37 10.77 0.43
N GLU A 91 9.53 10.09 0.45
CA GLU A 91 10.45 10.03 -0.69
C GLU A 91 9.75 9.41 -1.92
N VAL A 92 8.98 8.35 -1.69
CA VAL A 92 8.24 7.68 -2.77
C VAL A 92 7.01 8.51 -3.19
N PHE A 93 6.29 9.08 -2.24
CA PHE A 93 5.03 9.81 -2.48
C PHE A 93 5.16 11.26 -2.03
N ALA A 94 5.76 12.11 -2.87
CA ALA A 94 5.97 13.52 -2.54
C ALA A 94 4.68 14.38 -2.57
N ASP A 95 3.66 13.93 -3.32
CA ASP A 95 2.39 14.65 -3.49
C ASP A 95 1.30 14.09 -2.56
N GLU A 96 0.88 14.91 -1.60
CA GLU A 96 -0.17 14.58 -0.64
C GLU A 96 -1.52 14.29 -1.30
N GLN A 97 -1.88 15.00 -2.37
CA GLN A 97 -3.18 14.82 -3.04
C GLN A 97 -3.27 13.44 -3.68
N ILE A 98 -2.18 12.99 -4.30
CA ILE A 98 -2.07 11.65 -4.89
C ILE A 98 -2.14 10.59 -3.79
N LEU A 99 -1.34 10.78 -2.73
CA LEU A 99 -1.32 9.86 -1.59
C LEU A 99 -2.69 9.78 -0.90
N SER A 100 -3.45 10.88 -0.89
CA SER A 100 -4.78 10.95 -0.30
C SER A 100 -5.79 9.98 -0.91
N THR A 101 -5.65 9.73 -2.22
CA THR A 101 -6.50 8.79 -2.95
C THR A 101 -6.05 7.36 -2.72
N VAL A 102 -4.74 7.15 -2.62
CA VAL A 102 -4.10 5.85 -2.41
C VAL A 102 -4.43 5.29 -1.03
N TRP A 103 -4.20 6.04 0.06
CA TRP A 103 -4.37 5.51 1.42
C TRP A 103 -5.83 5.28 1.82
N ARG A 104 -6.79 5.82 1.05
CA ARG A 104 -8.23 5.51 1.22
C ARG A 104 -8.58 4.12 0.71
N LYS A 105 -7.70 3.52 -0.11
CA LYS A 105 -7.91 2.22 -0.76
C LYS A 105 -6.90 1.17 -0.31
N LEU A 106 -5.70 1.59 0.05
CA LEU A 106 -4.59 0.71 0.44
C LEU A 106 -4.28 0.85 1.92
N THR A 107 -4.00 -0.27 2.57
CA THR A 107 -3.55 -0.31 3.97
C THR A 107 -2.06 -0.02 4.08
N TRP A 108 -1.58 0.32 5.28
CA TRP A 108 -0.15 0.52 5.57
C TRP A 108 0.74 -0.63 5.08
N SER A 109 0.27 -1.88 5.20
CA SER A 109 1.02 -3.05 4.72
C SER A 109 1.21 -3.08 3.20
N HIS A 110 0.24 -2.60 2.42
CA HIS A 110 0.41 -2.46 0.97
C HIS A 110 1.49 -1.42 0.67
N LEU A 111 1.42 -0.27 1.35
CA LEU A 111 2.36 0.82 1.14
C LEU A 111 3.78 0.39 1.49
N LYS A 112 3.97 -0.31 2.61
CA LYS A 112 5.26 -0.91 2.95
C LYS A 112 5.77 -1.85 1.86
N ALA A 113 4.93 -2.67 1.24
CA ALA A 113 5.39 -3.53 0.15
C ALA A 113 5.85 -2.71 -1.08
N LEU A 114 5.18 -1.58 -1.36
CA LEU A 114 5.46 -0.74 -2.53
C LEU A 114 6.71 0.15 -2.34
N ILE A 115 6.89 0.77 -1.18
CA ILE A 115 7.97 1.76 -0.96
C ILE A 115 9.39 1.15 -1.01
N TYR A 116 9.50 -0.18 -0.89
CA TYR A 116 10.77 -0.90 -1.00
C TYR A 116 11.06 -1.42 -2.41
N ILE A 117 10.23 -1.11 -3.39
CA ILE A 117 10.50 -1.42 -4.79
C ILE A 117 11.44 -0.32 -5.35
N ASP A 118 12.69 -0.70 -5.64
CA ASP A 118 13.73 0.27 -6.02
C ASP A 118 13.47 0.98 -7.36
N ALA A 119 12.71 0.36 -8.27
CA ALA A 119 12.35 0.95 -9.56
C ALA A 119 11.05 1.75 -9.44
N PRO A 120 11.05 3.09 -9.55
CA PRO A 120 9.84 3.92 -9.39
C PRO A 120 8.70 3.50 -10.32
N LEU A 121 9.03 3.23 -11.59
CA LEU A 121 8.06 2.76 -12.59
C LEU A 121 7.37 1.45 -12.18
N LYS A 122 8.14 0.52 -11.58
CA LYS A 122 7.61 -0.76 -11.09
C LYS A 122 6.70 -0.55 -9.88
N SER A 123 7.11 0.29 -8.93
CA SER A 123 6.29 0.68 -7.78
C SER A 123 4.95 1.27 -8.23
N ASP A 124 4.98 2.19 -9.19
CA ASP A 124 3.80 2.91 -9.66
C ASP A 124 2.86 1.99 -10.46
N PHE A 125 3.42 1.04 -11.22
CA PHE A 125 2.65 -0.03 -11.86
C PHE A 125 1.86 -0.85 -10.84
N TYR A 126 2.53 -1.39 -9.81
CA TYR A 126 1.85 -2.22 -8.81
C TYR A 126 0.86 -1.41 -7.97
N LEU A 127 1.18 -0.17 -7.65
CA LEU A 127 0.27 0.76 -6.97
C LEU A 127 -1.05 0.89 -7.75
N GLU A 128 -0.97 1.18 -9.04
CA GLU A 128 -2.13 1.44 -9.86
C GLU A 128 -2.97 0.18 -10.08
N ILE A 129 -2.34 -0.96 -10.35
CA ILE A 129 -3.07 -2.23 -10.48
C ILE A 129 -3.70 -2.64 -9.15
N CYS A 130 -3.02 -2.46 -8.01
CA CYS A 130 -3.62 -2.68 -6.70
C CYS A 130 -4.86 -1.82 -6.45
N ARG A 131 -4.81 -0.55 -6.87
CA ARG A 131 -5.93 0.38 -6.74
C ARG A 131 -7.12 -0.03 -7.61
N LEU A 132 -6.86 -0.47 -8.84
CA LEU A 132 -7.89 -0.86 -9.81
C LEU A 132 -8.51 -2.22 -9.48
N GLU A 133 -7.68 -3.23 -9.22
CA GLU A 133 -8.09 -4.63 -9.02
C GLU A 133 -8.38 -4.97 -7.55
N CYS A 134 -8.19 -4.01 -6.63
CA CYS A 134 -8.43 -4.16 -5.20
C CYS A 134 -7.68 -5.37 -4.59
N TRP A 135 -6.45 -5.61 -5.03
CA TRP A 135 -5.64 -6.72 -4.52
C TRP A 135 -5.40 -6.61 -3.02
N SER A 136 -5.52 -7.73 -2.32
CA SER A 136 -5.02 -7.86 -0.96
C SER A 136 -3.49 -7.81 -0.92
N VAL A 137 -2.92 -7.55 0.27
CA VAL A 137 -1.46 -7.53 0.48
C VAL A 137 -0.81 -8.82 0.01
N ARG A 138 -1.49 -9.97 0.24
CA ARG A 138 -1.02 -11.28 -0.20
C ARG A 138 -0.95 -11.37 -1.72
N GLN A 139 -2.01 -10.94 -2.41
CA GLN A 139 -2.03 -10.94 -3.88
C GLN A 139 -0.98 -9.98 -4.43
N LEU A 140 -0.82 -8.78 -3.87
CA LEU A 140 0.25 -7.86 -4.26
C LEU A 140 1.62 -8.54 -4.15
N GLN A 141 1.93 -9.14 -3.00
CA GLN A 141 3.21 -9.81 -2.78
C GLN A 141 3.43 -10.96 -3.75
N GLU A 142 2.41 -11.78 -3.99
CA GLU A 142 2.45 -12.88 -4.95
C GLU A 142 2.74 -12.37 -6.37
N ARG A 143 2.07 -11.30 -6.81
CA ARG A 143 2.28 -10.70 -8.14
C ARG A 143 3.62 -10.00 -8.30
N ILE A 144 4.19 -9.48 -7.20
CA ILE A 144 5.58 -8.99 -7.17
C ILE A 144 6.54 -10.16 -7.34
N ASN A 145 6.35 -11.25 -6.59
CA ASN A 145 7.22 -12.42 -6.64
C ASN A 145 7.19 -13.11 -8.00
N LEU A 146 6.02 -13.11 -8.67
CA LEU A 146 5.84 -13.62 -10.03
C LEU A 146 6.33 -12.65 -11.12
N MET A 147 7.01 -11.56 -10.76
CA MET A 147 7.59 -10.60 -11.72
C MET A 147 6.57 -10.09 -12.76
N LEU A 148 5.31 -9.87 -12.33
CA LEU A 148 4.24 -9.47 -13.24
C LEU A 148 4.59 -8.22 -14.04
N PHE A 149 5.26 -7.25 -13.43
CA PHE A 149 5.70 -6.04 -14.11
C PHE A 149 6.62 -6.37 -15.28
N GLU A 150 7.61 -7.24 -15.07
CA GLU A 150 8.57 -7.65 -16.08
C GLU A 150 7.86 -8.34 -17.25
N HIS A 151 6.97 -9.31 -16.96
CA HIS A 151 6.21 -10.01 -17.99
C HIS A 151 5.25 -9.10 -18.78
N THR A 152 4.68 -8.08 -18.14
CA THR A 152 3.76 -7.13 -18.80
C THR A 152 4.51 -6.03 -19.56
N ALA A 153 5.64 -5.55 -19.05
CA ALA A 153 6.47 -4.55 -19.71
C ALA A 153 7.19 -5.10 -20.94
N ILE A 154 7.62 -6.36 -20.91
CA ILE A 154 8.26 -7.04 -22.06
C ILE A 154 7.22 -7.29 -23.17
N SER A 155 6.00 -7.70 -22.81
CA SER A 155 4.96 -8.02 -23.80
C SER A 155 4.30 -6.79 -24.43
N LYS A 156 4.23 -5.67 -23.70
CA LYS A 156 3.54 -4.45 -24.15
C LYS A 156 4.42 -3.26 -23.89
N LYS A 157 5.11 -2.77 -24.93
CA LYS A 157 5.91 -1.52 -24.97
C LYS A 157 5.02 -0.29 -24.70
N THR A 158 4.47 -0.18 -23.50
CA THR A 158 3.32 0.69 -23.15
C THR A 158 3.58 1.51 -21.89
N TRP A 159 4.28 0.98 -20.90
CA TRP A 159 4.62 1.70 -19.67
C TRP A 159 5.83 2.61 -19.91
N LYS A 160 5.61 3.93 -19.93
CA LYS A 160 6.68 4.95 -20.06
C LYS A 160 6.94 5.61 -18.70
N HIS A 161 8.21 5.88 -18.43
CA HIS A 161 8.65 6.66 -17.27
C HIS A 161 8.07 8.07 -17.35
N HIS A 162 7.33 8.52 -16.32
CA HIS A 162 6.84 9.88 -16.23
C HIS A 162 7.89 10.76 -15.51
N PRO A 163 8.17 12.00 -15.96
CA PRO A 163 9.32 12.76 -15.47
C PRO A 163 9.13 13.33 -14.05
N THR A 164 7.91 13.33 -13.53
CA THR A 164 7.59 13.90 -12.22
C THR A 164 6.35 13.22 -11.68
N ARG A 165 6.46 12.62 -10.48
CA ARG A 165 5.34 12.03 -9.74
C ARG A 165 4.21 13.03 -9.42
N ALA A 166 4.44 14.33 -9.64
CA ALA A 166 3.52 15.42 -9.30
C ALA A 166 2.52 15.80 -10.41
N ASN A 167 2.54 15.20 -11.61
CA ASN A 167 1.53 15.47 -12.63
C ASN A 167 1.44 14.32 -13.63
N SER A 168 0.31 13.60 -13.64
CA SER A 168 -0.34 12.99 -14.82
C SER A 168 -1.12 11.73 -14.45
N TRP A 169 -2.41 11.93 -14.13
CA TRP A 169 -3.41 10.89 -14.32
C TRP A 169 -3.71 10.78 -15.81
N CYS A 170 -2.89 10.04 -16.56
CA CYS A 170 -3.26 9.64 -17.92
C CYS A 170 -4.08 8.36 -17.81
N PHE A 171 -5.41 8.53 -17.81
CA PHE A 171 -6.38 7.46 -18.03
C PHE A 171 -6.01 6.69 -19.32
N TYR A 172 -5.50 5.47 -19.20
CA TYR A 172 -5.81 4.45 -20.20
C TYR A 172 -7.17 3.85 -19.82
N SER A 173 -8.10 3.84 -20.77
CA SER A 173 -9.48 3.36 -20.61
C SER A 173 -9.54 2.05 -19.82
N LYS A 174 -10.49 1.98 -18.87
CA LYS A 174 -10.84 0.77 -18.10
C LYS A 174 -11.03 -0.48 -18.98
N GLU A 175 -11.34 -0.33 -20.26
CA GLU A 175 -11.62 -1.44 -21.17
C GLU A 175 -10.36 -2.21 -21.59
N GLN A 176 -9.17 -1.59 -21.67
CA GLN A 176 -7.97 -2.27 -22.20
C GLN A 176 -7.14 -3.01 -21.14
N CYS A 177 -7.15 -2.57 -19.87
CA CYS A 177 -6.54 -3.33 -18.77
C CYS A 177 -7.42 -4.49 -18.30
N HIS A 178 -8.73 -4.29 -18.24
CA HIS A 178 -9.66 -5.29 -17.70
C HIS A 178 -9.75 -6.54 -18.60
N ASP A 179 -9.63 -6.41 -19.92
CA ASP A 179 -9.65 -7.57 -20.84
C ASP A 179 -8.36 -8.40 -20.78
N SER A 180 -7.22 -7.76 -20.53
CA SER A 180 -5.93 -8.47 -20.49
C SER A 180 -5.65 -9.21 -19.19
N LEU A 181 -6.35 -8.86 -18.10
CA LEU A 181 -6.18 -9.47 -16.78
C LEU A 181 -7.30 -10.48 -16.43
N ARG A 182 -8.35 -10.60 -17.27
CA ARG A 182 -9.54 -11.44 -17.01
C ARG A 182 -9.33 -12.95 -17.24
N HIS A 183 -8.19 -13.39 -17.78
CA HIS A 183 -7.92 -14.80 -18.10
C HIS A 183 -6.64 -15.33 -17.43
N PRO A 184 -6.71 -15.72 -16.14
CA PRO A 184 -5.57 -16.34 -15.45
C PRO A 184 -5.16 -17.72 -16.04
N ALA A 185 -5.98 -18.31 -16.93
CA ALA A 185 -5.70 -19.59 -17.56
C ALA A 185 -4.85 -19.52 -18.84
N GLN A 186 -4.56 -18.32 -19.37
CA GLN A 186 -3.71 -18.18 -20.57
C GLN A 186 -2.27 -17.75 -20.27
N LEU A 187 -1.92 -17.47 -19.01
CA LEU A 187 -0.53 -17.21 -18.61
C LEU A 187 0.26 -18.48 -18.27
N THR A 188 -0.41 -19.62 -18.12
CA THR A 188 0.21 -20.92 -17.83
C THR A 188 0.66 -21.71 -19.06
N THR A 189 0.38 -21.24 -20.28
CA THR A 189 0.77 -21.95 -21.51
C THR A 189 2.11 -21.45 -22.10
N PHE A 190 2.81 -20.54 -21.44
CA PHE A 190 4.05 -19.95 -21.97
C PHE A 190 5.23 -19.99 -20.98
N ILE A 191 5.31 -21.04 -20.16
CA ILE A 191 6.47 -21.38 -19.33
C ILE A 191 6.77 -22.87 -19.50
N GLY A 192 6.99 -23.30 -20.75
CA GLY A 192 7.16 -24.72 -21.10
C GLY A 192 7.98 -25.02 -22.35
N GLU A 193 8.69 -24.04 -22.94
CA GLU A 193 9.68 -24.28 -23.99
C GLU A 193 10.84 -23.29 -23.83
N CYS A 194 11.75 -23.61 -22.91
CA CYS A 194 13.19 -23.36 -22.93
C CYS A 194 13.80 -23.97 -21.66
#